data_AF-A0AAV9R0M7-F1
#
_entry.id   AF-A0AAV9R0M7-F1
#
_cell.length_a   1.000
_cell.length_b   1.000
_cell.length_c   1.000
_cell.angle_alpha   90.00
_cell.angle_beta   90.00
_cell.angle_gamma   90.00
#
_symmetry.space_group_name_H-M   'P 1'
#
loop_
_entity.id
_entity.type
_entity.pdbx_description
1 polymer ?
#
loop_
_entity_poly.entity_id
_entity_poly.type
_entity_poly.pdbx_seq_one_letter_code
_entity_poly.pdbx_strand_id
1 'polypeptide(L)'
;MDEVYYGGAGDWESSDGPLEDGYDEENDGKVQEDCLQKFSSRDYIMEPAVFNTLKRYFQAGGSPEHVIQLLSENYSAVAQTVNLLAEWLIQMGVEPAQVQERVENHLKSLLIKHFDPQKADSIFTVEGE
;
A
#
# COMPACT_ATOMS: atom_id res chain seq x y z
N MET A 1 22.38 1.35 -34.25
CA MET A 1 23.42 1.83 -33.31
C MET A 1 23.02 3.25 -32.98
N ASP A 2 22.20 3.29 -31.94
CA ASP A 2 21.47 4.43 -31.42
C ASP A 2 22.34 5.18 -30.43
N GLU A 3 22.50 6.49 -30.61
CA GLU A 3 22.92 7.40 -29.53
C GLU A 3 22.14 8.71 -29.66
N VAL A 4 21.03 8.78 -28.92
CA VAL A 4 20.32 10.03 -28.64
C VAL A 4 20.84 10.53 -27.30
N TYR A 5 21.74 11.52 -27.36
CA TYR A 5 22.25 12.23 -26.18
C TYR A 5 21.14 13.14 -25.63
N TYR A 6 20.62 12.80 -24.44
CA TYR A 6 19.63 13.59 -23.72
C TYR A 6 20.20 14.97 -23.35
N GLY A 7 19.51 16.01 -23.80
CA GLY A 7 19.69 17.39 -23.34
C GLY A 7 18.66 17.78 -22.29
N GLY A 8 19.01 18.77 -21.47
CA GLY A 8 18.06 19.57 -20.70
C GLY A 8 18.19 19.46 -19.20
N ALA A 9 19.17 20.17 -18.62
CA ALA A 9 19.19 20.50 -17.20
C ALA A 9 17.96 21.38 -16.88
N GLY A 10 17.06 20.87 -16.04
CA GLY A 10 15.93 21.61 -15.49
C GLY A 10 16.41 22.53 -14.37
N ASP A 11 16.47 23.81 -14.69
CA ASP A 11 16.65 24.96 -13.80
C ASP A 11 15.44 25.08 -12.87
N TRP A 12 15.66 24.92 -11.56
CA TRP A 12 14.67 25.22 -10.53
C TRP A 12 15.20 26.41 -9.72
N GLU A 13 14.86 27.63 -10.17
CA GLU A 13 15.15 28.87 -9.47
C GLU A 13 14.59 28.81 -8.04
N SER A 14 15.49 28.78 -7.05
CA SER A 14 15.15 28.90 -5.63
C SER A 14 14.88 30.37 -5.33
N SER A 15 13.62 30.69 -5.04
CA SER A 15 13.21 31.99 -4.50
C SER A 15 13.53 32.02 -3.00
N ASP A 16 14.51 32.83 -2.64
CA ASP A 16 15.04 33.03 -1.30
C ASP A 16 14.02 33.80 -0.45
N GLY A 17 13.47 33.16 0.58
CA GLY A 17 12.62 33.76 1.60
C GLY A 17 13.02 33.20 2.97
N PRO A 18 13.19 34.04 4.02
CA PRO A 18 13.66 33.55 5.30
C PRO A 18 12.55 32.75 5.98
N LEU A 19 12.70 31.42 6.00
CA LEU A 19 11.81 30.52 6.73
C LEU A 19 12.30 30.43 8.17
N GLU A 20 11.43 30.94 9.05
CA GLU A 20 11.54 30.94 10.50
C GLU A 20 11.72 29.50 11.01
N ASP A 21 12.83 29.27 11.72
CA ASP A 21 13.24 28.01 12.33
C ASP A 21 12.17 27.45 13.27
N GLY A 22 11.72 26.25 12.91
CA GLY A 22 10.88 25.37 13.71
C GLY A 22 10.83 23.96 13.12
N TYR A 23 11.97 23.47 12.63
CA TYR A 23 12.11 22.10 12.11
C TYR A 23 12.00 21.11 13.27
N ASP A 24 10.84 20.50 13.42
CA ASP A 24 10.57 19.45 14.41
C ASP A 24 11.10 18.11 13.86
N GLU A 25 12.42 18.01 13.65
CA GLU A 25 13.10 16.84 13.04
C GLU A 25 12.78 15.51 13.76
N GLU A 26 12.52 15.56 15.08
CA GLU A 26 12.08 14.39 15.85
C GLU A 26 10.69 13.88 15.44
N ASN A 27 9.80 14.78 15.03
CA ASN A 27 8.45 14.43 14.57
C ASN A 27 8.51 13.81 13.17
N ASP A 28 9.32 14.36 12.29
CA ASP A 28 9.51 13.83 10.93
C ASP A 28 10.14 12.45 10.94
N GLY A 29 11.13 12.19 11.81
CA GLY A 29 11.72 10.86 11.99
C GLY A 29 10.70 9.81 12.45
N LYS A 30 9.81 10.15 13.38
CA LYS A 30 8.73 9.25 13.83
C LYS A 30 7.71 8.98 12.73
N VAL A 31 7.34 10.02 11.96
CA VAL A 31 6.42 9.87 10.83
C VAL A 31 7.01 8.96 9.76
N GLN A 32 8.31 9.05 9.49
CA GLN A 32 8.99 8.15 8.56
C GLN A 32 8.91 6.70 9.03
N GLU A 33 9.29 6.42 10.29
CA GLU A 33 9.28 5.07 10.85
C GLU A 33 7.87 4.44 10.80
N ASP A 34 6.84 5.18 11.21
CA ASP A 34 5.45 4.73 11.16
C ASP A 34 5.00 4.37 9.73
N CYS A 35 5.45 5.12 8.73
CA CYS A 35 5.16 4.82 7.34
C CYS A 35 5.92 3.58 6.84
N LEU A 36 7.20 3.45 7.21
CA LEU A 36 8.03 2.29 6.84
C LEU A 36 7.49 0.98 7.42
N GLN A 37 7.00 0.99 8.66
CA GLN A 37 6.33 -0.16 9.26
C GLN A 37 5.10 -0.59 8.45
N LYS A 38 4.31 0.38 7.95
CA LYS A 38 3.16 0.09 7.09
C LYS A 38 3.57 -0.45 5.72
N PHE A 39 4.57 0.15 5.08
CA PHE A 39 5.07 -0.30 3.77
C PHE A 39 5.69 -1.71 3.82
N SER A 40 6.20 -2.11 4.99
CA SER A 40 6.73 -3.45 5.24
C SER A 40 5.64 -4.51 5.44
N SER A 41 4.37 -4.10 5.57
CA SER A 41 3.26 -5.04 5.69
C SER A 41 2.90 -5.67 4.35
N ARG A 42 2.48 -6.93 4.39
CA ARG A 42 2.18 -7.72 3.21
C ARG A 42 1.05 -7.08 2.40
N ASP A 43 1.27 -6.96 1.09
CA ASP A 43 0.29 -6.45 0.12
C ASP A 43 -0.20 -5.01 0.42
N TYR A 44 0.52 -4.22 1.22
CA TYR A 44 0.11 -2.85 1.60
C TYR A 44 -0.10 -1.90 0.41
N ILE A 45 0.55 -2.19 -0.72
CA ILE A 45 0.37 -1.43 -1.97
C ILE A 45 -1.09 -1.46 -2.48
N MET A 46 -1.88 -2.44 -2.07
CA MET A 46 -3.29 -2.59 -2.44
C MET A 46 -4.25 -1.86 -1.47
N GLU A 47 -3.75 -1.31 -0.36
CA GLU A 47 -4.58 -0.62 0.62
C GLU A 47 -5.04 0.74 0.09
N PRO A 48 -6.31 1.13 0.32
CA PRO A 48 -6.86 2.39 -0.19
C PRO A 48 -6.12 3.63 0.36
N ALA A 49 -5.48 3.50 1.53
CA ALA A 49 -4.75 4.58 2.18
C ALA A 49 -3.29 4.71 1.72
N VAL A 50 -2.79 3.83 0.84
CA VAL A 50 -1.36 3.79 0.48
C VAL A 50 -0.83 5.15 -0.03
N PHE A 51 -1.61 5.85 -0.85
CA PHE A 51 -1.23 7.16 -1.40
C PHE A 51 -1.10 8.23 -0.31
N ASN A 52 -1.97 8.20 0.69
CA ASN A 52 -1.90 9.14 1.81
C ASN A 52 -0.66 8.86 2.67
N THR A 53 -0.32 7.59 2.88
CA THR A 53 0.89 7.18 3.61
C THR A 53 2.15 7.57 2.84
N LEU A 54 2.18 7.36 1.51
CA LEU A 54 3.28 7.79 0.64
C LEU A 54 3.49 9.31 0.70
N LYS A 55 2.41 10.08 0.60
CA LYS A 55 2.47 11.55 0.69
C LYS A 55 3.07 12.01 2.02
N ARG A 56 2.62 11.42 3.14
CA ARG A 56 3.15 11.72 4.48
C ARG A 56 4.63 11.38 4.60
N TYR A 57 5.04 10.22 4.08
CA TYR A 57 6.43 9.80 4.10
C TYR A 57 7.35 10.74 3.31
N PHE A 58 6.93 11.19 2.12
CA PHE A 58 7.71 12.16 1.33
C PHE A 58 7.74 13.56 1.95
N GLN A 59 6.64 13.99 2.57
CA GLN A 59 6.60 15.28 3.29
C GLN A 59 7.55 15.31 4.48
N ALA A 60 7.77 14.17 5.14
CA ALA A 60 8.73 14.03 6.22
C ALA A 60 10.18 13.81 5.73
N GLY A 61 10.46 13.85 4.42
CA GLY A 61 11.81 13.68 3.86
C GLY A 61 12.25 12.25 3.55
N GLY A 62 11.33 11.28 3.50
CA GLY A 62 11.64 9.89 3.21
C GLY A 62 12.10 9.61 1.76
N SER A 63 13.01 8.66 1.57
CA SER A 63 13.56 8.29 0.24
C SER A 63 12.56 7.48 -0.62
N PRO A 64 12.26 7.93 -1.86
CA PRO A 64 11.43 7.19 -2.81
C PRO A 64 11.95 5.80 -3.17
N GLU A 65 13.26 5.62 -3.35
CA GLU A 65 13.85 4.33 -3.70
C GLU A 65 13.57 3.28 -2.62
N HIS A 66 13.73 3.69 -1.36
CA HIS A 66 13.54 2.80 -0.21
C HIS A 66 12.09 2.31 -0.09
N VAL A 67 11.10 3.20 -0.25
CA VAL A 67 9.69 2.80 -0.19
C VAL A 67 9.29 1.91 -1.36
N ILE A 68 9.81 2.18 -2.56
CA ILE A 68 9.57 1.32 -3.74
C ILE A 68 10.11 -0.09 -3.49
N GLN A 69 11.32 -0.20 -2.92
CA GLN A 69 11.91 -1.48 -2.58
C GLN A 69 11.03 -2.23 -1.56
N LEU A 70 10.67 -1.59 -0.45
CA LEU A 70 9.83 -2.22 0.59
C LEU A 70 8.47 -2.69 0.05
N LEU A 71 7.77 -1.85 -0.71
CA LEU A 71 6.48 -2.21 -1.28
C LEU A 71 6.61 -3.36 -2.28
N SER A 72 7.68 -3.38 -3.08
CA SER A 72 7.92 -4.43 -4.08
C SER A 72 8.28 -5.76 -3.42
N GLU A 73 9.14 -5.74 -2.39
CA GLU A 73 9.55 -6.95 -1.65
C GLU A 73 8.39 -7.58 -0.88
N ASN A 74 7.45 -6.77 -0.38
CA ASN A 74 6.31 -7.24 0.42
C ASN A 74 5.02 -7.46 -0.40
N TYR A 75 5.07 -7.32 -1.73
CA TYR A 75 3.93 -7.58 -2.61
C TYR A 75 3.85 -9.06 -3.01
N SER A 76 2.80 -9.74 -2.55
CA SER A 76 2.50 -11.15 -2.87
C SER A 76 1.39 -11.31 -3.92
N ALA A 77 0.69 -10.23 -4.29
CA ALA A 77 -0.30 -10.21 -5.36
C ALA A 77 -1.42 -11.27 -5.23
N VAL A 78 -1.79 -11.64 -4.00
CA VAL A 78 -2.73 -12.76 -3.77
C VAL A 78 -4.07 -12.49 -4.43
N ALA A 79 -4.66 -11.31 -4.20
CA ALA A 79 -5.94 -10.93 -4.77
C ALA A 79 -5.91 -10.93 -6.31
N GLN A 80 -4.83 -10.42 -6.91
CA GLN A 80 -4.72 -10.39 -8.37
C GLN A 80 -4.52 -11.78 -8.97
N THR A 81 -3.82 -12.66 -8.28
CA THR A 81 -3.68 -14.06 -8.70
C THR A 81 -5.03 -14.78 -8.67
N VAL A 82 -5.88 -14.50 -7.68
CA VAL A 82 -7.26 -15.04 -7.63
C VAL A 82 -8.09 -14.54 -8.81
N ASN A 83 -7.99 -13.25 -9.17
CA ASN A 83 -8.68 -12.71 -10.35
C ASN A 83 -8.24 -13.43 -11.63
N LEU A 84 -6.92 -13.60 -11.82
CA LEU A 84 -6.38 -14.31 -12.98
C LEU A 84 -6.88 -15.75 -13.07
N LEU A 85 -6.88 -16.47 -11.94
CA LEU A 85 -7.40 -17.84 -11.88
C LEU A 85 -8.90 -17.91 -12.18
N ALA A 86 -9.67 -16.93 -11.70
CA ALA A 86 -11.09 -16.82 -12.00
C ALA A 86 -11.35 -16.63 -13.50
N GLU A 87 -10.59 -15.74 -14.15
CA GLU A 87 -10.66 -15.54 -15.61
C GLU A 87 -10.30 -16.82 -16.38
N TRP A 88 -9.26 -17.55 -15.96
CA TRP A 88 -8.89 -18.81 -16.60
C TRP A 88 -9.98 -19.87 -16.46
N LEU A 89 -10.63 -19.98 -15.30
CA LEU A 89 -11.77 -20.89 -15.10
C LEU A 89 -12.91 -20.57 -16.06
N ILE A 90 -13.20 -19.28 -16.24
CA ILE A 90 -14.23 -18.82 -17.19
C ILE A 90 -13.84 -19.19 -18.63
N GLN A 91 -12.58 -18.97 -19.03
CA GLN A 91 -12.09 -19.33 -20.37
C GLN A 91 -12.13 -20.84 -20.65
N MET A 92 -11.96 -21.67 -19.63
CA MET A 92 -12.09 -23.14 -19.73
C MET A 92 -13.56 -23.61 -19.77
N GLY A 93 -14.53 -22.70 -19.72
CA GLY A 93 -15.96 -23.00 -19.86
C GLY A 93 -16.73 -23.14 -18.55
N VAL A 94 -16.14 -22.78 -17.41
CA VAL A 94 -16.88 -22.69 -16.14
C VAL A 94 -17.74 -21.43 -16.16
N GLU A 95 -19.01 -21.54 -15.79
CA GLU A 95 -19.89 -20.37 -15.75
C GLU A 95 -19.41 -19.33 -14.73
N PRO A 96 -19.43 -18.02 -15.06
CA PRO A 96 -18.97 -16.96 -14.15
C PRO A 96 -19.63 -17.00 -12.77
N ALA A 97 -20.93 -17.30 -12.71
CA ALA A 97 -21.67 -17.42 -11.45
C ALA A 97 -21.10 -18.51 -10.53
N GLN A 98 -20.69 -19.64 -11.11
CA GLN A 98 -20.10 -20.75 -10.35
C GLN A 98 -18.68 -20.40 -9.86
N VAL A 99 -17.91 -19.63 -10.63
CA VAL A 99 -16.59 -19.15 -10.22
C VAL A 99 -16.72 -18.17 -9.05
N GLN A 100 -17.65 -17.20 -9.16
CA GLN A 100 -17.95 -16.26 -8.08
C GLN A 100 -18.39 -16.98 -6.80
N GLU A 101 -19.34 -17.91 -6.91
CA GLU A 101 -19.83 -18.70 -5.78
C GLU A 101 -18.70 -19.46 -5.06
N ARG A 102 -17.74 -20.03 -5.82
CA ARG A 102 -16.58 -20.73 -5.24
C ARG A 102 -15.68 -19.79 -4.45
N VAL A 103 -15.41 -18.59 -4.97
CA VAL A 103 -14.60 -17.58 -4.29
C VAL A 103 -15.29 -17.10 -3.02
N GLU A 104 -16.59 -16.79 -3.09
CA GLU A 104 -17.39 -16.34 -1.94
C GLU A 104 -17.47 -17.40 -0.84
N ASN A 105 -17.72 -18.66 -1.20
CA ASN A 105 -17.76 -19.77 -0.25
C ASN A 105 -16.40 -19.99 0.43
N HIS A 106 -15.30 -19.82 -0.31
CA HIS A 106 -13.96 -19.90 0.26
C HIS A 106 -13.69 -18.76 1.24
N LEU A 107 -14.02 -17.52 0.86
CA LEU A 107 -13.88 -16.34 1.73
C LEU A 107 -14.73 -16.47 3.01
N LYS A 108 -15.97 -16.92 2.89
CA LYS A 108 -16.84 -17.23 4.03
C LYS A 108 -16.20 -18.25 4.98
N SER A 109 -15.57 -19.28 4.43
CA SER A 109 -14.88 -20.30 5.23
C SER A 109 -13.66 -19.74 5.96
N LEU A 110 -12.91 -18.84 5.32
CA LEU A 110 -11.78 -18.14 5.96
C LEU A 110 -12.26 -17.24 7.10
N LEU A 111 -13.32 -16.47 6.87
CA LEU A 111 -13.93 -15.64 7.91
C LEU A 111 -14.35 -16.49 9.11
N ILE A 112 -15.12 -17.56 8.91
CA ILE A 112 -15.55 -18.42 10.03
C ILE A 112 -14.36 -19.01 10.80
N LYS A 113 -13.28 -19.39 10.12
CA LYS A 113 -12.11 -20.01 10.77
C LYS A 113 -11.23 -19.02 11.53
N HIS A 114 -11.10 -17.80 11.04
CA HIS A 114 -10.14 -16.82 11.55
C HIS A 114 -10.79 -15.63 12.26
N PHE A 115 -12.11 -15.51 12.21
CA PHE A 115 -12.83 -14.46 12.93
C PHE A 115 -12.82 -14.75 14.42
N ASP A 116 -12.22 -13.83 15.16
CA ASP A 116 -12.18 -13.83 16.62
C ASP A 116 -13.16 -12.77 17.13
N PRO A 117 -14.35 -13.17 17.62
CA PRO A 117 -15.37 -12.22 18.05
C PRO A 117 -14.90 -11.35 19.22
N GLN A 118 -14.00 -11.84 20.08
CA GLN A 118 -13.51 -11.07 21.23
C GLN A 118 -12.59 -9.94 20.79
N LYS A 119 -11.73 -10.18 19.79
CA LYS A 119 -10.92 -9.12 19.17
C LYS A 119 -11.79 -8.10 18.46
N ALA A 120 -12.82 -8.56 17.73
CA ALA A 120 -13.75 -7.66 17.06
C ALA A 120 -14.49 -6.75 18.05
N ASP A 121 -15.04 -7.31 19.12
CA ASP A 121 -15.74 -6.55 20.17
C ASP A 121 -14.82 -5.53 20.84
N SER A 122 -13.54 -5.88 21.05
CA SER A 122 -12.56 -4.97 21.66
C SER A 122 -12.29 -3.71 20.81
N ILE A 123 -12.40 -3.80 19.47
CA ILE A 123 -12.21 -2.65 18.58
C ILE A 123 -13.36 -1.65 18.77
N PHE A 124 -14.60 -2.13 18.89
CA PHE A 124 -15.77 -1.27 19.06
C PHE A 124 -15.92 -0.70 20.47
N THR A 125 -15.36 -1.34 21.50
CA THR A 125 -15.36 -0.81 22.86
C THR A 125 -14.33 0.30 23.09
N VAL A 126 -13.24 0.33 22.32
CA VAL A 126 -12.15 1.32 22.51
C VAL A 126 -12.36 2.59 21.69
N GLU A 127 -13.08 2.53 20.56
CA GLU A 127 -13.47 3.72 19.78
C GLU A 127 -14.71 4.47 20.36
N GLY A 128 -15.31 3.95 21.44
CA GLY A 128 -16.54 4.47 22.04
C GLY A 128 -16.40 5.26 23.34
N GLU A 129 -15.18 5.45 23.86
CA GLU A 129 -14.87 6.32 25.01
C GLU A 129 -14.12 7.59 24.60
#